data_AF-A0A3E3DZX6-F1
#
_entry.id   AF-A0A3E3DZX6-F1
#
_cell.length_a   1.000
_cell.length_b   1.000
_cell.length_c   1.000
_cell.angle_alpha   90.00
_cell.angle_beta   90.00
_cell.angle_gamma   90.00
#
_symmetry.space_group_name_H-M   'P 1'
#
loop_
_entity.id
_entity.type
_entity.pdbx_description
1 polymer ?
#
loop_
_entity_poly.entity_id
_entity_poly.type
_entity_poly.pdbx_seq_one_letter_code
_entity_poly.pdbx_strand_id
1 'polypeptide(L)'
;MGTDVQRNERTVEVILTENELILFDRLEVIRKTIGKYGESNFYVSFSGGKDSTVLHYLIDEALPNNTIPRVYINTGIEYNDILKFVREMNNADERIEIVNSNVHIPSRLKNKS
;
A
#
# COMPACT_ATOMS: atom_id res chain seq x y z
N MET A 1 14.02 -37.57 -47.81
CA MET A 1 12.80 -37.76 -47.01
C MET A 1 13.24 -38.08 -45.59
N GLY A 2 12.82 -37.29 -44.60
CA GLY A 2 13.29 -37.35 -43.20
C GLY A 2 14.04 -36.06 -42.81
N THR A 3 13.35 -34.93 -42.77
CA THR A 3 12.73 -34.28 -41.59
C THR A 3 13.72 -33.49 -40.74
N ASP A 4 13.51 -32.18 -40.78
CA ASP A 4 14.05 -31.15 -39.93
C ASP A 4 14.03 -31.51 -38.44
N VAL A 5 15.13 -31.20 -37.76
CA VAL A 5 15.10 -30.80 -36.35
C VAL A 5 16.02 -29.60 -36.19
N GLN A 6 15.58 -28.44 -36.66
CA GLN A 6 16.08 -27.16 -36.14
C GLN A 6 15.36 -26.93 -34.80
N ARG A 7 16.00 -27.34 -33.69
CA ARG A 7 15.61 -26.92 -32.35
C ARG A 7 15.84 -25.41 -32.24
N ASN A 8 14.78 -24.65 -32.44
CA ASN A 8 14.77 -23.22 -32.17
C ASN A 8 14.52 -23.02 -30.67
N GLU A 9 15.57 -23.11 -29.87
CA GLU A 9 15.56 -22.62 -28.48
C GLU A 9 15.57 -21.09 -28.52
N ARG A 10 14.39 -20.48 -28.71
CA ARG A 10 14.20 -19.05 -28.46
C ARG A 10 14.28 -18.83 -26.95
N THR A 11 15.49 -18.64 -26.44
CA THR A 11 15.69 -17.96 -25.16
C THR A 11 15.15 -16.54 -25.32
N VAL A 12 13.93 -16.31 -24.84
CA VAL A 12 13.39 -14.97 -24.72
C VAL A 12 14.15 -14.33 -23.55
N GLU A 13 15.16 -13.52 -23.82
CA GLU A 13 15.71 -12.63 -22.81
C GLU A 13 14.61 -11.64 -22.41
N VAL A 14 13.99 -11.89 -21.26
CA VAL A 14 13.10 -10.92 -20.62
C VAL A 14 14.01 -9.85 -20.03
N ILE A 15 14.18 -8.76 -20.76
CA ILE A 15 14.86 -7.56 -20.25
C ILE A 15 13.89 -6.88 -19.29
N LEU A 16 14.09 -7.12 -17.99
CA LEU A 16 13.40 -6.36 -16.95
C LEU A 16 13.96 -4.94 -16.93
N THR A 17 13.06 -3.96 -16.87
CA THR A 17 13.41 -2.57 -16.60
C THR A 17 13.93 -2.41 -15.19
N GLU A 18 14.71 -1.35 -14.93
CA GLU A 18 15.20 -1.03 -13.59
C GLU A 18 14.05 -0.91 -12.57
N ASN A 19 12.92 -0.32 -12.99
CA ASN A 19 11.75 -0.18 -12.14
C ASN A 19 11.10 -1.52 -11.78
N GLU A 20 11.09 -2.49 -12.71
CA GLU A 20 10.57 -3.84 -12.43
C GLU A 20 11.46 -4.60 -11.44
N LEU A 21 12.79 -4.43 -11.54
CA LEU A 21 13.73 -5.01 -10.58
C LEU A 21 13.53 -4.40 -9.18
N ILE A 22 13.42 -3.08 -9.10
CA ILE A 22 13.15 -2.38 -7.84
C ILE A 22 11.81 -2.83 -7.25
N LEU A 23 10.76 -2.91 -8.07
CA LEU A 23 9.44 -3.37 -7.65
C LEU A 23 9.53 -4.77 -7.06
N PHE A 24 10.16 -5.71 -7.78
CA PHE A 24 10.36 -7.08 -7.30
C PHE A 24 11.05 -7.11 -5.92
N ASP A 25 12.13 -6.35 -5.76
CA ASP A 25 12.85 -6.26 -4.48
C ASP A 25 11.97 -5.69 -3.36
N ARG A 26 11.13 -4.68 -3.63
CA ARG A 26 10.21 -4.11 -2.63
C ARG A 26 9.15 -5.12 -2.22
N LEU A 27 8.55 -5.83 -3.17
CA LEU A 27 7.55 -6.86 -2.89
C LEU A 27 8.15 -7.99 -2.04
N GLU A 28 9.36 -8.43 -2.36
CA GLU A 28 10.07 -9.46 -1.59
C GLU A 28 10.38 -9.04 -0.16
N VAL A 29 10.77 -7.78 0.06
CA VAL A 29 10.97 -7.23 1.42
C VAL A 29 9.66 -7.27 2.21
N ILE A 30 8.53 -6.88 1.60
CA ILE A 30 7.22 -6.92 2.25
C ILE A 30 6.85 -8.36 2.62
N ARG A 31 6.93 -9.30 1.66
CA ARG A 31 6.62 -10.72 1.88
C ARG A 31 7.45 -11.33 3.00
N LYS A 32 8.77 -11.12 2.98
CA LYS A 32 9.68 -11.66 4.01
C LYS A 32 9.42 -11.06 5.38
N THR A 33 9.18 -9.76 5.44
CA THR A 33 8.94 -9.06 6.71
C THR A 33 7.64 -9.53 7.35
N ILE A 34 6.55 -9.55 6.59
CA ILE A 34 5.24 -9.97 7.11
C ILE A 34 5.23 -11.48 7.38
N GLY A 35 5.79 -12.31 6.50
CA GLY A 35 5.91 -13.75 6.71
C GLY A 35 6.72 -14.11 7.97
N LYS A 36 7.72 -13.29 8.33
CA LYS A 36 8.52 -13.50 9.55
C LYS A 36 7.74 -13.23 10.84
N TYR A 37 6.93 -12.17 10.88
CA TYR A 37 6.27 -11.73 12.12
C TYR A 37 4.78 -12.08 12.18
N GLY A 38 4.17 -12.53 11.08
CA GLY A 38 2.76 -12.88 10.98
C GLY A 38 1.88 -11.66 10.67
N GLU A 39 0.93 -11.84 9.75
CA GLU A 39 0.06 -10.77 9.24
C GLU A 39 -0.72 -10.04 10.35
N SER A 40 -1.22 -10.77 11.35
CA SER A 40 -2.02 -10.23 12.46
C SER A 40 -1.28 -9.24 13.36
N ASN A 41 0.05 -9.12 13.21
CA ASN A 41 0.89 -8.22 13.99
C ASN A 41 1.20 -6.91 13.26
N PHE A 42 0.60 -6.66 12.09
CA PHE A 42 0.84 -5.47 11.29
C PHE A 42 -0.37 -4.56 11.19
N TYR A 43 -0.06 -3.27 11.09
CA TYR A 43 -0.96 -2.18 10.71
C TYR A 43 -0.19 -1.27 9.76
N VAL A 44 -0.88 -0.70 8.78
CA VAL A 44 -0.32 0.31 7.88
C VAL A 44 -0.77 1.69 8.37
N SER A 45 0.18 2.55 8.70
CA SER A 45 -0.11 3.97 8.92
C SER A 45 -0.47 4.62 7.58
N PHE A 46 -1.75 4.87 7.35
CA PHE A 46 -2.27 5.37 6.09
C PHE A 46 -2.67 6.84 6.22
N SER A 47 -1.92 7.76 5.60
CA SER A 47 -2.19 9.20 5.70
C SER A 47 -3.09 9.74 4.59
N GLY A 48 -3.38 8.92 3.56
CA GLY A 48 -4.00 9.37 2.32
C GLY A 48 -3.02 10.11 1.38
N GLY A 49 -1.74 10.24 1.77
CA GLY A 49 -0.68 10.79 0.93
C GLY A 49 -0.09 9.74 -0.01
N LYS A 50 0.65 10.21 -1.02
CA LYS A 50 1.22 9.36 -2.10
C LYS A 50 1.99 8.15 -1.58
N ASP A 51 2.90 8.37 -0.64
CA ASP A 51 3.77 7.29 -0.13
C ASP A 51 2.95 6.18 0.54
N SER A 52 1.97 6.55 1.37
CA SER A 52 1.09 5.57 2.03
C SER A 52 0.13 4.88 1.07
N THR A 53 -0.29 5.57 0.00
CA THR A 53 -1.13 4.99 -1.06
C THR A 53 -0.36 3.99 -1.90
N VAL A 54 0.89 4.31 -2.27
CA VAL A 54 1.77 3.38 -2.96
C VAL A 54 2.08 2.17 -2.07
N LEU A 55 2.36 2.37 -0.78
CA LEU A 55 2.60 1.26 0.14
C LEU A 55 1.38 0.35 0.30
N HIS A 56 0.17 0.93 0.40
CA HIS A 56 -1.08 0.16 0.42
C HIS A 56 -1.19 -0.75 -0.81
N TYR A 57 -0.92 -0.22 -2.01
CA TYR A 57 -0.94 -0.99 -3.26
C TYR A 57 0.14 -2.07 -3.31
N LEU A 58 1.39 -1.75 -2.91
CA LEU A 58 2.49 -2.72 -2.90
C LEU A 58 2.23 -3.88 -1.93
N ILE A 59 1.55 -3.64 -0.81
CA ILE A 59 1.15 -4.71 0.12
C ILE A 59 0.12 -5.63 -0.53
N ASP A 60 -0.86 -5.08 -1.25
CA ASP A 60 -1.87 -5.88 -1.95
C ASP A 60 -1.28 -6.72 -3.09
N GLU A 61 -0.29 -6.18 -3.81
CA GLU A 61 0.46 -6.92 -4.83
C GLU A 61 1.38 -7.99 -4.22
N ALA A 62 2.01 -7.68 -3.09
CA ALA A 62 2.89 -8.62 -2.39
C ALA A 62 2.11 -9.78 -1.77
N LEU A 63 0.94 -9.50 -1.19
CA LEU A 63 0.13 -10.41 -0.40
C LEU A 63 -1.35 -10.31 -0.81
N PRO A 64 -1.77 -11.01 -1.87
CA PRO A 64 -3.17 -11.03 -2.28
C PRO A 64 -4.08 -11.51 -1.14
N ASN A 65 -5.20 -10.82 -0.94
CA ASN A 65 -6.21 -11.10 0.10
C ASN A 65 -5.74 -10.88 1.55
N ASN A 66 -4.65 -10.14 1.77
CA ASN A 66 -4.27 -9.74 3.12
C ASN A 66 -5.40 -8.95 3.82
N THR A 67 -5.47 -9.09 5.12
CA THR A 67 -6.44 -8.49 6.04
C THR A 67 -5.84 -7.36 6.89
N ILE A 68 -4.64 -6.89 6.54
CA ILE A 68 -3.89 -5.90 7.32
C ILE A 68 -4.65 -4.57 7.38
N PRO A 69 -4.94 -3.99 8.55
CA PRO A 69 -5.64 -2.71 8.60
C PRO A 69 -4.77 -1.54 8.13
N ARG A 70 -5.40 -0.56 7.47
CA ARG A 70 -4.81 0.71 7.02
C ARG A 70 -5.41 1.83 7.86
N VAL A 71 -4.69 2.25 8.88
CA VAL A 71 -5.20 3.16 9.90
C VAL A 71 -4.92 4.60 9.50
N TYR A 72 -5.99 5.38 9.29
CA TYR A 72 -5.96 6.82 9.09
C TYR A 72 -6.38 7.55 10.35
N ILE A 73 -5.53 8.46 10.82
CA ILE A 73 -5.83 9.33 11.96
C ILE A 73 -6.37 10.66 11.44
N ASN A 74 -7.67 10.89 11.63
CA ASN A 74 -8.29 12.18 11.37
C ASN A 74 -7.98 13.14 12.54
N THR A 75 -7.10 14.10 12.29
CA THR A 75 -6.74 15.15 13.26
C THR A 75 -7.77 16.28 13.28
N GLY A 76 -8.54 16.45 12.21
CA GLY A 76 -9.56 17.49 12.07
C GLY A 76 -9.06 18.79 11.45
N ILE A 77 -7.82 18.83 10.94
CA ILE A 77 -7.21 19.98 10.25
C ILE A 77 -6.70 19.65 8.85
N GLU A 78 -7.03 18.48 8.32
CA GLU A 78 -6.67 18.05 6.98
C GLU A 78 -7.46 18.79 5.90
N TYR A 79 -6.88 18.85 4.70
CA TYR A 79 -7.58 19.36 3.54
C TYR A 79 -8.80 18.50 3.19
N ASN A 80 -9.90 19.15 2.79
CA ASN A 80 -11.14 18.47 2.41
C ASN A 80 -10.92 17.42 1.31
N ASP A 81 -10.00 17.65 0.38
CA ASP A 81 -9.68 16.70 -0.69
C ASP A 81 -9.04 15.41 -0.16
N ILE A 82 -8.19 15.51 0.87
CA ILE A 82 -7.61 14.33 1.53
C ILE A 82 -8.70 13.57 2.29
N LEU A 83 -9.56 14.28 3.02
CA LEU A 83 -10.69 13.66 3.71
C LEU A 83 -11.63 12.95 2.74
N LYS A 84 -11.90 13.56 1.58
CA LYS A 84 -12.71 12.96 0.52
C LYS A 84 -12.04 11.71 -0.04
N PHE A 85 -10.76 11.79 -0.40
CA PHE A 85 -9.98 10.67 -0.92
C PHE A 85 -9.97 9.48 0.05
N VAL A 86 -9.67 9.72 1.33
CA VAL A 86 -9.62 8.65 2.35
C VAL A 86 -10.99 8.03 2.56
N ARG A 87 -12.07 8.82 2.55
CA ARG A 87 -13.45 8.28 2.64
C ARG A 87 -13.83 7.44 1.44
N GLU A 88 -13.44 7.86 0.24
CA GLU A 88 -13.65 7.07 -0.99
C GLU A 88 -12.89 5.74 -0.92
N MET A 89 -11.64 5.75 -0.46
CA MET A 89 -10.85 4.54 -0.22
C MET A 89 -11.50 3.63 0.83
N ASN A 90 -11.96 4.19 1.96
CA ASN A 90 -12.62 3.42 3.02
C ASN A 90 -13.96 2.82 2.58
N ASN A 91 -14.72 3.50 1.73
CA ASN A 91 -15.95 2.94 1.16
C ASN A 91 -15.67 1.76 0.20
N ALA A 92 -14.50 1.77 -0.45
CA ALA A 92 -14.10 0.73 -1.41
C ALA A 92 -13.36 -0.45 -0.74
N ASP A 93 -12.69 -0.21 0.39
CA ASP A 93 -11.87 -1.18 1.08
C ASP A 93 -12.10 -1.10 2.60
N GLU A 94 -12.74 -2.15 3.14
CA GLU A 94 -13.08 -2.28 4.56
C GLU A 94 -11.85 -2.32 5.49
N ARG A 95 -10.66 -2.57 4.95
CA ARG A 95 -9.40 -2.59 5.72
C ARG A 95 -8.93 -1.18 6.05
N ILE A 96 -9.44 -0.12 5.40
CA ILE A 96 -9.13 1.25 5.79
C ILE A 96 -9.92 1.59 7.06
N GLU A 97 -9.25 1.94 8.13
CA GLU A 97 -9.88 2.31 9.41
C GLU A 97 -9.66 3.80 9.69
N ILE A 98 -10.74 4.56 9.86
CA ILE A 98 -10.68 5.98 10.20
C ILE A 98 -10.85 6.15 11.71
N VAL A 99 -9.78 6.60 12.36
CA VAL A 99 -9.78 6.94 13.79
C VAL A 99 -9.87 8.45 13.93
N ASN A 100 -10.91 8.93 14.61
CA ASN A 100 -11.08 10.36 14.87
C ASN A 100 -10.39 10.74 16.18
N SER A 101 -9.59 11.81 16.15
CA SER A 101 -9.06 12.40 17.38
C SER A 101 -10.20 13.07 18.15
N ASN A 102 -10.48 12.63 19.38
CA ASN A 102 -11.44 13.29 20.30
C ASN A 102 -10.95 14.68 20.79
N VAL A 103 -9.99 15.30 20.10
CA VAL A 103 -9.42 16.60 20.45
C VAL A 103 -10.16 17.67 19.66
N HIS A 104 -10.99 18.44 20.36
CA HIS A 104 -11.68 19.59 19.78
C HIS A 104 -10.66 20.71 19.51
N ILE A 105 -10.04 20.72 18.32
CA ILE A 105 -8.94 21.63 17.94
C ILE A 105 -9.34 23.13 17.97
N PRO A 106 -10.54 23.55 17.54
CA PRO A 106 -10.92 24.97 17.57
C PRO A 106 -10.85 25.59 18.97
N SER A 107 -11.17 24.83 20.02
CA SER A 107 -11.07 25.28 21.42
C SER A 107 -9.63 25.45 21.90
N ARG A 108 -8.67 24.69 21.35
CA ARG A 108 -7.26 24.81 21.75
C ARG A 108 -6.54 25.97 21.05
N LEU A 109 -6.98 26.35 19.85
CA LEU A 109 -6.42 27.51 19.14
C LEU A 109 -6.80 28.84 19.82
N LYS A 110 -7.99 28.92 20.44
CA LYS A 110 -8.44 30.11 21.20
C LYS A 110 -7.70 30.33 22.51
N ASN A 111 -7.16 29.27 23.13
CA ASN A 111 -6.46 29.34 24.41
C ASN A 111 -4.95 29.65 24.28
N LYS A 112 -4.50 29.99 23.06
CA LYS A 112 -3.10 30.32 22.75
C LYS A 112 -2.92 31.76 22.25
N SER A 113 -3.95 32.60 22.33
CA SER A 113 -3.94 34.02 21.97
C SER A 113 -4.05 34.90 23.20
#